data_AF-A0A7S2HJA7-F1
#
_entry.id   AF-A0A7S2HJA7-F1
#
_cell.length_a   1.000
_cell.length_b   1.000
_cell.length_c   1.000
_cell.angle_alpha   90.00
_cell.angle_beta   90.00
_cell.angle_gamma   90.00
#
_symmetry.space_group_name_H-M   'P 1'
#
loop_
_entity.id
_entity.type
_entity.pdbx_description
1 polymer ?
#
loop_
_entity_poly.entity_id
_entity_poly.type
_entity_poly.pdbx_seq_one_letter_code
_entity_poly.pdbx_strand_id
1 'polypeptide(L)'
;KRVVEFCPVQSPFGPEGVLINHDRVRPDLLVDKHILLWYPTEQNSTTLFKASEDFAIVPKKIVNFAQALSLAEVPVICTGKNGTAEGDVKELEWWHTSAVSKSYYDGTLIISFRNLNTIASFNFSGAGLNWVLSSSLDSDYSFVSDSDKFYNPHAAYQIESGEILLMDDGSTRPGCYNYSSSSNNDSSCWSRMAMYKLEETEKVAHLVRDWKHQSAEGYTLFNSIGGDVYNHRVSGDKDRVDFFVAFMDSHGLKSVNFFLEQITWSGTNGSIELAARMEIQRIHQGSVVKNKVEVGLYRAIPLEKGIFYDKDAHL
;
A
#
# COMPACT_ATOMS: atom_id res chain seq x y z
N LYS A 1 4.72 -10.94 18.39
CA LYS A 1 4.28 -12.33 18.14
C LYS A 1 2.83 -12.43 18.55
N ARG A 2 1.94 -12.85 17.64
CA ARG A 2 0.51 -13.04 17.93
C ARG A 2 0.32 -14.44 18.51
N VAL A 3 -0.53 -14.58 19.53
CA VAL A 3 -0.94 -15.88 20.07
C VAL A 3 -2.31 -16.19 19.49
N VAL A 4 -2.43 -17.31 18.78
CA VAL A 4 -3.70 -17.77 18.23
C VAL A 4 -4.09 -19.02 19.01
N GLU A 5 -5.23 -18.93 19.71
CA GLU A 5 -5.84 -20.09 20.35
C GLU A 5 -6.37 -21.00 19.24
N PHE A 6 -5.74 -22.17 19.08
CA PHE A 6 -5.97 -23.16 18.03
C PHE A 6 -5.53 -22.78 16.61
N CYS A 7 -4.47 -23.43 16.15
CA CYS A 7 -4.23 -23.59 14.73
C CYS A 7 -5.05 -24.80 14.24
N PRO A 8 -5.99 -24.64 13.28
CA PRO A 8 -6.77 -25.77 12.77
C PRO A 8 -5.85 -26.87 12.26
N VAL A 9 -5.96 -28.06 12.86
CA VAL A 9 -5.17 -29.26 12.49
C VAL A 9 -5.56 -29.76 11.09
N GLN A 10 -6.77 -29.40 10.62
CA GLN A 10 -7.28 -29.75 9.29
C GLN A 10 -7.15 -28.56 8.35
N SER A 11 -5.93 -28.32 7.88
CA SER A 11 -5.71 -27.48 6.70
C SER A 11 -6.11 -28.26 5.44
N PRO A 12 -6.74 -27.63 4.44
CA PRO A 12 -6.84 -28.20 3.10
C PRO A 12 -5.46 -28.38 2.43
N PHE A 13 -4.41 -27.75 2.95
CA PHE A 13 -3.02 -27.86 2.50
C PHE A 13 -2.18 -28.84 3.33
N GLY A 14 -2.81 -29.57 4.26
CA GLY A 14 -2.13 -30.47 5.20
C GLY A 14 -1.49 -29.74 6.39
N PRO A 15 -1.06 -30.49 7.43
CA PRO A 15 -0.56 -29.90 8.68
C PRO A 15 0.68 -29.02 8.47
N GLU A 16 1.49 -29.37 7.47
CA GLU A 16 2.76 -28.73 7.11
C GLU A 16 2.62 -27.50 6.19
N GLY A 17 1.41 -27.18 5.71
CA GLY A 17 1.17 -26.08 4.78
C GLY A 17 1.84 -26.23 3.41
N VAL A 18 2.01 -25.10 2.70
CA VAL A 18 2.60 -25.00 1.37
C VAL A 18 4.01 -24.41 1.47
N LEU A 19 4.95 -24.94 0.69
CA LEU A 19 6.30 -24.40 0.61
C LEU A 19 6.32 -23.16 -0.30
N ILE A 20 6.65 -21.99 0.24
CA ILE A 20 6.83 -20.72 -0.46
C ILE A 20 8.23 -20.19 -0.11
N ASN A 21 9.09 -19.97 -1.11
CA ASN A 21 10.44 -19.43 -0.92
C ASN A 21 11.29 -20.16 0.15
N HIS A 22 11.19 -21.50 0.20
CA HIS A 22 11.84 -22.40 1.18
C HIS A 22 11.23 -22.41 2.59
N ASP A 23 10.20 -21.61 2.83
CA ASP A 23 9.46 -21.57 4.09
C ASP A 23 8.12 -22.29 3.96
N ARG A 24 7.72 -23.02 5.00
CA ARG A 24 6.39 -23.64 5.10
C ARG A 24 5.42 -22.61 5.66
N VAL A 25 4.47 -22.18 4.85
CA VAL A 25 3.41 -21.25 5.25
C VAL A 25 2.06 -21.94 5.16
N ARG A 26 1.10 -21.50 5.97
CA ARG A 26 -0.26 -22.04 6.01
C ARG A 26 -1.22 -21.02 5.38
N PRO A 27 -1.53 -21.12 4.07
CA PRO A 27 -2.38 -20.13 3.42
C PRO A 27 -3.84 -20.23 3.85
N ASP A 28 -4.22 -21.28 4.57
CA ASP A 28 -5.53 -21.41 5.22
C ASP A 28 -5.62 -20.64 6.55
N LEU A 29 -4.48 -20.28 7.15
CA LEU A 29 -4.41 -19.33 8.26
C LEU A 29 -4.38 -17.92 7.69
N LEU A 30 -5.45 -17.55 6.99
CA LEU A 30 -5.67 -16.17 6.57
C LEU A 30 -6.06 -15.39 7.82
N VAL A 31 -5.27 -14.38 8.16
CA VAL A 31 -5.74 -13.36 9.10
C VAL A 31 -6.92 -12.65 8.46
N ASP A 32 -8.11 -12.88 9.01
CA ASP A 32 -9.25 -12.04 8.69
C ASP A 32 -8.94 -10.63 9.20
N LYS A 33 -8.90 -9.67 8.28
CA LYS A 33 -8.64 -8.25 8.61
C LYS A 33 -9.98 -7.51 8.67
N HIS A 34 -10.20 -6.81 9.76
CA HIS A 34 -11.39 -5.98 9.93
C HIS A 34 -10.99 -4.54 9.75
N ILE A 35 -11.81 -3.79 9.03
CA ILE A 35 -11.68 -2.33 8.98
C ILE A 35 -12.68 -1.78 9.97
N LEU A 36 -12.15 -1.10 10.99
CA LEU A 36 -12.92 -0.61 12.13
C LEU A 36 -13.02 0.91 12.06
N LEU A 37 -14.23 1.43 12.33
CA LEU A 37 -14.41 2.82 12.71
C LEU A 37 -14.32 2.91 14.22
N TRP A 38 -13.27 3.56 14.72
CA TRP A 38 -13.08 3.79 16.15
C TRP A 38 -13.71 5.12 16.58
N TYR A 39 -14.48 5.11 17.67
CA TYR A 39 -15.09 6.29 18.26
C TYR A 39 -14.37 6.59 19.58
N PRO A 40 -13.42 7.54 19.60
CA PRO A 40 -12.56 7.75 20.77
C PRO A 40 -13.34 8.14 22.02
N THR A 41 -14.38 8.96 21.86
CA THR A 41 -15.22 9.44 22.97
C THR A 41 -15.99 8.31 23.65
N GLU A 42 -16.42 7.31 22.87
CA GLU A 42 -17.22 6.18 23.36
C GLU A 42 -16.35 4.98 23.73
N GLN A 43 -15.04 5.03 23.43
CA GLN A 43 -14.09 3.93 23.58
C GLN A 43 -14.59 2.61 22.95
N ASN A 44 -15.37 2.71 21.88
CA ASN A 44 -15.91 1.59 21.14
C ASN A 44 -15.47 1.64 19.67
N SER A 45 -15.74 0.57 18.94
CA SER A 45 -15.49 0.51 17.50
C SER A 45 -16.59 -0.27 16.82
N THR A 46 -16.93 0.13 15.60
CA THR A 46 -17.83 -0.62 14.72
C THR A 46 -17.03 -1.20 13.57
N THR A 47 -17.22 -2.50 13.30
CA THR A 47 -16.68 -3.12 12.08
C THR A 47 -17.43 -2.57 10.88
N LEU A 48 -16.72 -1.86 10.00
CA LEU A 48 -17.28 -1.37 8.74
C LEU A 48 -17.28 -2.45 7.65
N PHE A 49 -16.26 -3.30 7.67
CA PHE A 49 -15.98 -4.26 6.61
C PHE A 49 -15.13 -5.41 7.15
N LYS A 50 -15.36 -6.61 6.62
CA LYS A 50 -14.56 -7.80 6.91
C LYS A 50 -13.96 -8.34 5.63
N ALA A 51 -12.63 -8.32 5.60
CA ALA A 51 -11.77 -8.84 4.55
C ALA A 51 -12.31 -10.13 3.91
N SER A 52 -12.45 -11.16 4.74
CA SER A 52 -12.83 -12.48 4.26
C SER A 52 -14.25 -12.57 3.69
N GLU A 53 -15.17 -11.72 4.16
CA GLU A 53 -16.58 -11.76 3.78
C GLU A 53 -16.82 -10.96 2.51
N ASP A 54 -16.46 -9.66 2.47
CA ASP A 54 -16.92 -8.80 1.38
C ASP A 54 -16.00 -8.74 0.16
N PHE A 55 -14.78 -9.29 0.24
CA PHE A 55 -14.03 -9.54 -0.99
C PHE A 55 -14.44 -10.88 -1.64
N ALA A 56 -14.92 -11.89 -0.91
CA ALA A 56 -15.05 -13.28 -1.42
C ALA A 56 -13.77 -13.81 -2.14
N ILE A 57 -12.66 -13.07 -2.04
CA ILE A 57 -11.37 -13.38 -2.62
C ILE A 57 -10.67 -14.25 -1.59
N VAL A 58 -11.06 -15.51 -1.49
CA VAL A 58 -10.02 -16.51 -1.23
C VAL A 58 -9.33 -16.64 -2.57
N PRO A 59 -8.11 -16.10 -2.76
CA PRO A 59 -7.50 -16.14 -4.07
C PRO A 59 -7.26 -17.62 -4.39
N LYS A 60 -8.08 -18.19 -5.29
CA LYS A 60 -7.83 -19.53 -5.87
C LYS A 60 -6.44 -19.61 -6.53
N LYS A 61 -5.78 -18.44 -6.69
CA LYS A 61 -4.43 -18.22 -7.21
C LYS A 61 -3.45 -17.64 -6.17
N ILE A 62 -3.61 -17.89 -4.86
CA ILE A 62 -2.64 -17.48 -3.80
C ILE A 62 -1.19 -17.79 -4.19
N VAL A 63 -0.97 -18.89 -4.93
CA VAL A 63 0.36 -19.33 -5.38
C VAL A 63 1.05 -18.32 -6.30
N ASN A 64 0.30 -17.48 -7.03
CA ASN A 64 0.89 -16.42 -7.85
C ASN A 64 1.33 -15.21 -7.01
N PHE A 65 0.75 -15.02 -5.83
CA PHE A 65 1.14 -13.95 -4.89
C PHE A 65 2.42 -14.31 -4.14
N ALA A 66 2.66 -15.60 -3.91
CA ALA A 66 3.80 -16.16 -3.19
C ALA A 66 5.20 -15.73 -3.70
N GLN A 67 5.29 -15.22 -4.94
CA GLN A 67 6.54 -14.78 -5.55
C GLN A 67 6.84 -13.28 -5.35
N ALA A 68 5.90 -12.52 -4.79
CA ALA A 68 6.09 -11.11 -4.52
C ALA A 68 6.97 -10.92 -3.27
N LEU A 69 8.05 -10.16 -3.39
CA LEU A 69 8.87 -9.63 -2.27
C LEU A 69 8.07 -8.81 -1.23
N SER A 70 6.76 -8.66 -1.43
CA SER A 70 5.87 -7.85 -0.62
C SER A 70 5.18 -8.64 0.51
N LEU A 71 5.22 -9.98 0.47
CA LEU A 71 4.63 -10.82 1.51
C LEU A 71 5.45 -10.75 2.79
N ALA A 72 4.85 -10.27 3.86
CA ALA A 72 5.42 -10.35 5.20
C ALA A 72 4.98 -11.68 5.85
N GLU A 73 5.97 -12.46 6.28
CA GLU A 73 5.71 -13.61 7.15
C GLU A 73 5.58 -13.12 8.58
N VAL A 74 4.43 -13.38 9.20
CA VAL A 74 4.18 -12.98 10.58
C VAL A 74 4.33 -14.19 11.49
N PRO A 75 5.25 -14.17 12.48
CA PRO A 75 5.39 -15.27 13.41
C PRO A 75 4.20 -15.33 14.37
N VAL A 76 3.55 -16.49 14.39
CA VAL A 76 2.40 -16.81 15.22
C VAL A 76 2.73 -18.00 16.13
N ILE A 77 2.34 -17.86 17.39
CA ILE A 77 2.46 -18.93 18.37
C ILE A 77 1.11 -19.65 18.42
N CYS A 78 1.10 -20.91 17.99
CA CYS A 78 -0.05 -21.78 18.15
C CYS A 78 -0.04 -22.36 19.57
N THR A 79 -1.08 -22.10 20.37
CA THR A 79 -1.30 -22.84 21.62
C THR A 79 -2.19 -24.03 21.32
N GLY A 80 -1.69 -25.25 21.54
CA GLY A 80 -2.46 -26.47 21.35
C GLY A 80 -3.64 -26.57 22.32
N LYS A 81 -4.52 -27.56 22.10
CA LYS A 81 -5.77 -27.81 22.86
C LYS A 81 -5.65 -27.77 24.39
N ASN A 82 -4.46 -27.98 24.92
CA ASN A 82 -4.15 -28.05 26.36
C ASN A 82 -3.17 -26.97 26.84
N GLY A 83 -2.99 -25.88 26.08
CA GLY A 83 -2.05 -24.80 26.43
C GLY A 83 -0.57 -25.15 26.23
N THR A 84 -0.25 -26.31 25.66
CA THR A 84 1.10 -26.66 25.22
C THR A 84 1.39 -25.95 23.89
N ALA A 85 2.42 -25.10 23.85
CA ALA A 85 2.84 -24.42 22.62
C ALA A 85 3.19 -25.47 21.54
N GLU A 86 2.53 -25.39 20.38
CA GLU A 86 2.59 -26.41 19.32
C GLU A 86 3.58 -26.04 18.19
N GLY A 87 4.22 -24.88 18.28
CA GLY A 87 5.28 -24.43 17.36
C GLY A 87 5.14 -22.96 16.96
N ASP A 88 6.25 -22.38 16.47
CA ASP A 88 6.22 -21.11 15.74
C ASP A 88 5.72 -21.41 14.31
N VAL A 89 4.51 -20.95 13.98
CA VAL A 89 3.96 -21.01 12.61
C VAL A 89 4.10 -19.64 11.97
N LYS A 90 4.35 -19.60 10.66
CA LYS A 90 4.36 -18.36 9.88
C LYS A 90 3.02 -18.19 9.18
N GLU A 91 2.37 -17.06 9.44
CA GLU A 91 1.20 -16.61 8.69
C GLU A 91 1.60 -15.70 7.54
N LEU A 92 0.79 -15.70 6.49
CA LEU A 92 1.04 -14.89 5.31
C LEU A 92 0.22 -13.59 5.37
N GLU A 93 0.88 -12.44 5.41
CA GLU A 93 0.19 -11.17 5.20
C GLU A 93 -0.14 -10.98 3.71
N TRP A 94 -1.33 -11.37 3.30
CA TRP A 94 -1.72 -11.37 1.89
C TRP A 94 -2.36 -10.06 1.41
N TRP A 95 -2.85 -9.20 2.31
CA TRP A 95 -3.48 -7.91 1.96
C TRP A 95 -2.49 -6.76 1.98
N HIS A 96 -1.84 -6.60 3.14
CA HIS A 96 -1.05 -5.44 3.53
C HIS A 96 -1.73 -4.11 3.15
N THR A 97 -2.68 -3.67 3.98
CA THR A 97 -3.37 -2.39 3.80
C THR A 97 -2.37 -1.26 3.95
N SER A 98 -2.07 -0.53 2.87
CA SER A 98 -1.03 0.49 2.83
C SER A 98 -1.56 1.90 3.08
N ALA A 99 -2.83 2.17 2.77
CA ALA A 99 -3.48 3.43 3.11
C ALA A 99 -5.00 3.28 3.19
N VAL A 100 -5.59 4.09 4.06
CA VAL A 100 -7.04 4.34 4.16
C VAL A 100 -7.25 5.85 4.11
N SER A 101 -8.13 6.31 3.23
CA SER A 101 -8.47 7.72 3.10
C SER A 101 -9.96 7.92 2.86
N LYS A 102 -10.46 9.11 3.19
CA LYS A 102 -11.81 9.52 2.81
C LYS A 102 -11.76 10.21 1.45
N SER A 103 -12.61 9.79 0.53
CA SER A 103 -12.82 10.43 -0.76
C SER A 103 -13.33 11.86 -0.58
N TYR A 104 -12.70 12.80 -1.27
CA TYR A 104 -13.19 14.18 -1.36
C TYR A 104 -14.31 14.33 -2.39
N TYR A 105 -14.52 13.34 -3.26
CA TYR A 105 -15.51 13.38 -4.31
C TYR A 105 -16.91 13.02 -3.78
N ASP A 106 -17.02 11.91 -3.04
CA ASP A 106 -18.31 11.35 -2.61
C ASP A 106 -18.34 10.93 -1.12
N GLY A 107 -17.24 11.10 -0.40
CA GLY A 107 -17.15 10.76 1.01
C GLY A 107 -16.99 9.26 1.32
N THR A 108 -16.83 8.41 0.31
CA THR A 108 -16.52 6.98 0.47
C THR A 108 -15.12 6.76 1.06
N LEU A 109 -14.83 5.55 1.51
CA LEU A 109 -13.47 5.17 1.93
C LEU A 109 -12.70 4.63 0.73
N ILE A 110 -11.50 5.15 0.48
CA ILE A 110 -10.57 4.63 -0.51
C ILE A 110 -9.45 3.91 0.23
N ILE A 111 -9.22 2.66 -0.15
CA ILE A 111 -8.31 1.77 0.55
C ILE A 111 -7.37 1.14 -0.46
N SER A 112 -6.07 1.14 -0.16
CA SER A 112 -5.06 0.46 -0.97
C SER A 112 -4.54 -0.79 -0.25
N PHE A 113 -4.39 -1.85 -1.03
CA PHE A 113 -3.89 -3.16 -0.59
C PHE A 113 -2.62 -3.47 -1.36
N ARG A 114 -1.48 -3.25 -0.71
CA ARG A 114 -0.15 -3.35 -1.31
C ARG A 114 0.07 -4.73 -1.91
N ASN A 115 -0.23 -5.80 -1.19
CA ASN A 115 0.11 -7.16 -1.61
C ASN A 115 -0.86 -7.72 -2.66
N LEU A 116 -2.00 -7.04 -2.87
CA LEU A 116 -3.00 -7.42 -3.84
C LEU A 116 -2.92 -6.61 -5.14
N ASN A 117 -2.08 -5.58 -5.20
CA ASN A 117 -2.05 -4.60 -6.30
C ASN A 117 -3.44 -4.02 -6.57
N THR A 118 -4.13 -3.63 -5.48
CA THR A 118 -5.55 -3.29 -5.52
C THR A 118 -5.85 -2.01 -4.76
N ILE A 119 -6.80 -1.24 -5.31
CA ILE A 119 -7.47 -0.14 -4.65
C ILE A 119 -8.97 -0.44 -4.68
N ALA A 120 -9.68 -0.15 -3.59
CA ALA A 120 -11.12 -0.33 -3.53
C ALA A 120 -11.79 0.85 -2.84
N SER A 121 -13.04 1.10 -3.24
CA SER A 121 -13.94 2.02 -2.56
C SER A 121 -14.93 1.26 -1.69
N PHE A 122 -15.15 1.74 -0.47
CA PHE A 122 -16.14 1.21 0.46
C PHE A 122 -17.10 2.30 0.89
N ASN A 123 -18.35 1.91 1.11
CA ASN A 123 -19.32 2.81 1.69
C ASN A 123 -18.97 3.11 3.16
N PHE A 124 -18.84 4.40 3.50
CA PHE A 124 -18.56 4.82 4.87
C PHE A 124 -19.67 4.41 5.87
N SER A 125 -20.89 4.18 5.39
CA SER A 125 -22.02 3.70 6.21
C SER A 125 -21.91 2.22 6.60
N GLY A 126 -20.93 1.48 6.07
CA GLY A 126 -20.82 0.03 6.27
C GLY A 126 -21.70 -0.79 5.32
N ALA A 127 -22.27 -0.17 4.27
CA ALA A 127 -23.01 -0.89 3.23
C ALA A 127 -22.13 -1.81 2.35
N GLY A 128 -20.82 -1.85 2.61
CA GLY A 128 -19.88 -2.75 1.96
C GLY A 128 -19.07 -2.11 0.83
N LEU A 129 -18.59 -2.97 -0.07
CA LEU A 129 -17.75 -2.65 -1.22
C LEU A 129 -18.56 -1.92 -2.31
N ASN A 130 -18.02 -0.83 -2.85
CA ASN A 130 -18.59 -0.12 -3.99
C ASN A 130 -17.96 -0.58 -5.31
N TRP A 131 -16.63 -0.57 -5.37
CA TRP A 131 -15.87 -0.96 -6.57
C TRP A 131 -14.41 -1.32 -6.24
N VAL A 132 -13.77 -2.05 -7.15
CA VAL A 132 -12.40 -2.53 -7.09
C VAL A 132 -11.63 -2.18 -8.38
N LEU A 133 -10.49 -1.53 -8.23
CA LEU A 133 -9.48 -1.36 -9.28
C LEU A 133 -8.25 -2.22 -8.93
N SER A 134 -7.93 -3.23 -9.74
CA SER A 134 -6.81 -4.15 -9.44
C SER A 134 -6.00 -4.54 -10.67
N SER A 135 -4.69 -4.62 -10.50
CA SER A 135 -3.76 -5.15 -11.51
C SER A 135 -3.56 -6.67 -11.42
N SER A 136 -4.06 -7.33 -10.37
CA SER A 136 -3.75 -8.74 -10.07
C SER A 136 -4.95 -9.58 -9.64
N LEU A 137 -6.08 -8.96 -9.36
CA LEU A 137 -7.35 -9.60 -9.02
C LEU A 137 -8.42 -9.26 -10.07
N ASP A 138 -9.59 -9.88 -9.93
CA ASP A 138 -10.77 -9.44 -10.66
C ASP A 138 -11.07 -7.99 -10.27
N SER A 139 -11.29 -7.15 -11.28
CA SER A 139 -11.45 -5.71 -11.14
C SER A 139 -12.72 -5.25 -11.84
N ASP A 140 -13.41 -4.28 -11.25
CA ASP A 140 -14.59 -3.65 -11.85
C ASP A 140 -14.23 -2.73 -13.01
N TYR A 141 -12.96 -2.34 -13.15
CA TYR A 141 -12.48 -1.49 -14.24
C TYR A 141 -11.30 -2.16 -14.96
N SER A 142 -11.32 -2.09 -16.29
CA SER A 142 -10.17 -2.46 -17.12
C SER A 142 -9.20 -1.30 -17.25
N PHE A 143 -7.92 -1.59 -17.45
CA PHE A 143 -6.93 -0.57 -17.82
C PHE A 143 -6.89 -0.43 -19.34
N VAL A 144 -6.65 0.79 -19.83
CA VAL A 144 -6.48 1.07 -21.27
C VAL A 144 -5.30 0.28 -21.85
N SER A 145 -4.22 0.16 -21.09
CA SER A 145 -3.04 -0.64 -21.46
C SER A 145 -2.41 -1.33 -20.25
N ASP A 146 -1.61 -2.38 -20.48
CA ASP A 146 -0.86 -3.04 -19.41
C ASP A 146 0.17 -2.12 -18.74
N SER A 147 0.69 -1.11 -19.45
CA SER A 147 1.59 -0.09 -18.89
C SER A 147 0.89 0.87 -17.92
N ASP A 148 -0.44 0.95 -17.97
CA ASP A 148 -1.24 1.76 -17.06
C ASP A 148 -1.53 1.03 -15.75
N LYS A 149 -1.13 -0.23 -15.59
CA LYS A 149 -1.27 -0.95 -14.31
C LYS A 149 -0.32 -0.39 -13.25
N PHE A 150 -0.77 -0.46 -12.01
CA PHE A 150 0.04 -0.14 -10.82
C PHE A 150 0.33 -1.40 -9.99
N TYR A 151 1.40 -1.35 -9.20
CA TYR A 151 1.88 -2.47 -8.42
C TYR A 151 2.36 -1.96 -7.05
N ASN A 152 1.95 -2.65 -5.99
CA ASN A 152 2.16 -2.27 -4.59
C ASN A 152 1.73 -0.83 -4.28
N PRO A 153 0.44 -0.50 -4.50
CA PRO A 153 -0.04 0.85 -4.31
C PRO A 153 0.09 1.29 -2.85
N HIS A 154 0.48 2.54 -2.64
CA HIS A 154 0.43 3.25 -1.37
C HIS A 154 -0.29 4.59 -1.55
N ALA A 155 -0.66 5.20 -0.41
CA ALA A 155 -1.22 6.55 -0.37
C ALA A 155 -2.38 6.77 -1.34
N ALA A 156 -3.24 5.77 -1.56
CA ALA A 156 -4.37 5.91 -2.47
C ALA A 156 -5.47 6.79 -1.86
N TYR A 157 -5.92 7.80 -2.60
CA TYR A 157 -7.09 8.59 -2.25
C TYR A 157 -7.76 9.23 -3.48
N GLN A 158 -9.04 9.58 -3.34
CA GLN A 158 -9.82 10.23 -4.39
C GLN A 158 -9.91 11.74 -4.14
N ILE A 159 -9.51 12.53 -5.13
CA ILE A 159 -9.56 14.00 -5.07
C ILE A 159 -10.96 14.52 -5.41
N GLU A 160 -11.20 15.82 -5.18
CA GLU A 160 -12.51 16.48 -5.36
C GLU A 160 -13.10 16.31 -6.77
N SER A 161 -12.26 16.17 -7.79
CA SER A 161 -12.68 15.99 -9.19
C SER A 161 -12.98 14.53 -9.56
N GLY A 162 -12.83 13.59 -8.62
CA GLY A 162 -13.18 12.18 -8.78
C GLY A 162 -12.03 11.28 -9.22
N GLU A 163 -10.86 11.82 -9.58
CA GLU A 163 -9.69 11.02 -9.90
C GLU A 163 -9.09 10.36 -8.66
N ILE A 164 -8.52 9.18 -8.85
CA ILE A 164 -7.77 8.42 -7.85
C ILE A 164 -6.30 8.76 -8.00
N LEU A 165 -5.70 9.34 -6.97
CA LEU A 165 -4.26 9.54 -6.86
C LEU A 165 -3.66 8.42 -6.00
N LEU A 166 -2.52 7.87 -6.41
CA LEU A 166 -1.76 6.91 -5.62
C LEU A 166 -0.26 6.99 -5.92
N MET A 167 0.50 6.40 -5.02
CA MET A 167 1.90 6.06 -5.23
C MET A 167 1.99 4.59 -5.67
N ASP A 168 2.50 4.37 -6.87
CA ASP A 168 2.76 3.06 -7.46
C ASP A 168 4.24 2.72 -7.20
N ASP A 169 4.51 1.93 -6.16
CA ASP A 169 5.88 1.55 -5.78
C ASP A 169 6.54 0.67 -6.86
N GLY A 170 5.77 -0.20 -7.51
CA GLY A 170 6.25 -0.98 -8.66
C GLY A 170 7.01 -2.27 -8.33
N SER A 171 7.17 -2.66 -7.06
CA SER A 171 8.04 -3.77 -6.64
C SER A 171 7.55 -5.17 -7.02
N THR A 172 6.30 -5.31 -7.49
CA THR A 172 5.73 -6.55 -8.05
C THR A 172 5.34 -6.41 -9.51
N ARG A 173 5.84 -5.38 -10.19
CA ARG A 173 5.63 -5.20 -11.63
C ARG A 173 6.20 -6.40 -12.39
N PRO A 174 5.50 -6.93 -13.41
CA PRO A 174 6.05 -8.00 -14.26
C PRO A 174 7.41 -7.61 -14.83
N GLY A 175 8.40 -8.49 -14.67
CA GLY A 175 9.79 -8.19 -15.01
C GLY A 175 10.67 -7.80 -13.82
N CYS A 176 10.08 -7.25 -12.75
CA CYS A 176 10.82 -6.81 -11.57
C CYS A 176 11.06 -8.00 -10.64
N TYR A 177 12.19 -8.70 -10.83
CA TYR A 177 12.46 -9.98 -10.16
C TYR A 177 13.59 -9.92 -9.14
N ASN A 178 14.45 -8.91 -9.19
CA ASN A 178 15.63 -8.85 -8.33
C ASN A 178 16.01 -7.40 -8.00
N TYR A 179 15.14 -6.67 -7.30
CA TYR A 179 15.62 -5.50 -6.55
C TYR A 179 16.39 -5.96 -5.30
N SER A 180 17.48 -6.69 -5.51
CA SER A 180 18.55 -6.77 -4.54
C SER A 180 19.27 -5.42 -4.63
N SER A 181 19.48 -4.76 -3.50
CA SER A 181 20.11 -3.44 -3.37
C SER A 181 21.54 -3.31 -3.94
N SER A 182 22.02 -4.31 -4.68
CA SER A 182 23.35 -4.37 -5.29
C SER A 182 23.36 -4.48 -6.83
N SER A 183 22.22 -4.67 -7.50
CA SER A 183 22.17 -4.77 -8.97
C SER A 183 21.34 -3.65 -9.59
N ASN A 184 22.01 -2.57 -9.97
CA ASN A 184 21.46 -1.36 -10.63
C ASN A 184 20.82 -1.60 -12.03
N ASN A 185 20.48 -2.83 -12.40
CA ASN A 185 20.20 -3.20 -13.79
C ASN A 185 18.76 -3.70 -14.05
N ASP A 186 17.89 -3.76 -13.05
CA ASP A 186 16.51 -4.16 -13.32
C ASP A 186 15.69 -2.93 -13.75
N SER A 187 15.89 -2.50 -15.00
CA SER A 187 15.15 -1.38 -15.63
C SER A 187 13.62 -1.58 -15.63
N SER A 188 13.16 -2.77 -15.26
CA SER A 188 11.74 -3.09 -15.13
C SER A 188 11.13 -2.61 -13.80
N CYS A 189 11.95 -2.36 -12.76
CA CYS A 189 11.51 -1.88 -11.45
C CYS A 189 11.50 -0.34 -11.44
N TRP A 190 10.33 0.27 -11.32
CA TRP A 190 10.20 1.72 -11.22
C TRP A 190 8.94 2.10 -10.46
N SER A 191 9.01 3.25 -9.79
CA SER A 191 7.89 3.84 -9.06
C SER A 191 7.35 5.07 -9.77
N ARG A 192 6.09 5.40 -9.51
CA ARG A 192 5.46 6.63 -10.01
C ARG A 192 4.40 7.16 -9.08
N MET A 193 4.17 8.46 -9.16
CA MET A 193 2.85 9.00 -8.87
C MET A 193 1.93 8.67 -10.05
N ALA A 194 0.73 8.15 -9.78
CA ALA A 194 -0.26 7.84 -10.81
C ALA A 194 -1.63 8.39 -10.43
N MET A 195 -2.31 8.98 -11.41
CA MET A 195 -3.66 9.51 -11.29
C MET A 195 -4.58 8.86 -12.31
N TYR A 196 -5.65 8.24 -11.85
CA TYR A 196 -6.63 7.55 -12.68
C TYR A 196 -7.98 8.25 -12.65
N LYS A 197 -8.60 8.40 -13.82
CA LYS A 197 -10.02 8.71 -13.94
C LYS A 197 -10.78 7.43 -14.23
N LEU A 198 -11.77 7.11 -13.40
CA LEU A 198 -12.64 5.96 -13.60
C LEU A 198 -13.82 6.37 -14.48
N GLU A 199 -13.97 5.74 -15.64
CA GLU A 199 -15.12 5.91 -16.52
C GLU A 199 -16.18 4.86 -16.16
N GLU A 200 -17.31 5.33 -15.66
CA GLU A 200 -18.38 4.47 -15.13
C GLU A 200 -19.15 3.72 -16.22
N THR A 201 -19.25 4.29 -17.41
CA THR A 201 -20.05 3.72 -18.50
C THR A 201 -19.33 2.53 -19.13
N GLU A 202 -18.06 2.71 -19.47
CA GLU A 202 -17.24 1.70 -20.14
C GLU A 202 -16.51 0.79 -19.15
N LYS A 203 -16.50 1.15 -17.87
CA LYS A 203 -15.73 0.47 -16.83
C LYS A 203 -14.24 0.40 -17.20
N VAL A 204 -13.68 1.58 -17.50
CA VAL A 204 -12.28 1.78 -17.88
C VAL A 204 -11.61 2.75 -16.92
N ALA A 205 -10.43 2.40 -16.44
CA ALA A 205 -9.55 3.28 -15.69
C ALA A 205 -8.56 3.94 -16.66
N HIS A 206 -8.69 5.24 -16.86
CA HIS A 206 -7.79 6.03 -17.67
C HIS A 206 -6.68 6.59 -16.80
N LEU A 207 -5.42 6.27 -17.12
CA LEU A 207 -4.27 6.97 -16.55
C LEU A 207 -4.24 8.38 -17.14
N VAL A 208 -4.70 9.36 -16.36
CA VAL A 208 -4.80 10.75 -16.83
C VAL A 208 -3.52 11.54 -16.56
N ARG A 209 -2.74 11.13 -15.55
CA ARG A 209 -1.44 11.69 -15.24
C ARG A 209 -0.56 10.64 -14.59
N ASP A 210 0.72 10.64 -14.91
CA ASP A 210 1.73 10.03 -14.08
C ASP A 210 2.99 10.89 -14.01
N TRP A 211 3.80 10.61 -13.00
CA TRP A 211 5.11 11.20 -12.88
C TRP A 211 6.10 10.19 -12.30
N LYS A 212 7.23 10.05 -12.99
CA LYS A 212 8.35 9.17 -12.64
C LYS A 212 9.57 10.05 -12.47
N HIS A 213 10.31 9.86 -11.38
CA HIS A 213 11.63 10.45 -11.31
C HIS A 213 12.53 9.78 -12.35
N GLN A 214 13.22 10.60 -13.16
CA GLN A 214 14.31 10.14 -14.01
C GLN A 214 15.55 10.96 -13.65
N SER A 215 16.57 10.30 -13.13
CA SER A 215 17.87 10.93 -12.94
C SER A 215 18.54 11.19 -14.29
N ALA A 216 19.48 12.15 -14.33
CA ALA A 216 20.27 12.44 -15.53
C ALA A 216 21.08 11.23 -16.03
N GLU A 217 21.30 10.24 -15.18
CA GLU A 217 22.01 9.00 -15.45
C GLU A 217 21.07 7.86 -15.89
N GLY A 218 19.76 8.14 -16.02
CA GLY A 218 18.74 7.17 -16.43
C GLY A 218 18.20 6.30 -15.30
N TYR A 219 18.59 6.54 -14.04
CA TYR A 219 18.03 5.84 -12.89
C TYR A 219 16.66 6.40 -12.55
N THR A 220 15.67 5.53 -12.41
CA THR A 220 14.40 5.89 -11.79
C THR A 220 14.53 5.76 -10.28
N LEU A 221 14.11 6.78 -9.50
CA LEU A 221 13.93 6.56 -8.06
C LEU A 221 12.91 5.44 -7.90
N PHE A 222 13.35 4.35 -7.26
CA PHE A 222 12.53 3.20 -6.99
C PHE A 222 12.28 3.11 -5.50
N ASN A 223 11.01 3.13 -5.15
CA ASN A 223 10.53 2.86 -3.83
C ASN A 223 10.19 1.38 -3.71
N SER A 224 10.93 0.68 -2.85
CA SER A 224 10.62 -0.72 -2.54
C SER A 224 9.47 -0.84 -1.54
N ILE A 225 9.30 0.16 -0.66
CA ILE A 225 8.36 0.17 0.46
C ILE A 225 7.98 1.61 0.86
N GLY A 226 6.69 1.95 0.78
CA GLY A 226 6.11 3.01 1.62
C GLY A 226 6.20 4.40 1.01
N GLY A 227 5.93 4.54 -0.28
CA GLY A 227 5.86 5.85 -0.91
C GLY A 227 4.59 6.61 -0.56
N ASP A 228 4.65 7.93 -0.69
CA ASP A 228 3.51 8.80 -0.41
C ASP A 228 3.32 9.82 -1.53
N VAL A 229 2.07 10.24 -1.71
CA VAL A 229 1.71 11.31 -2.63
C VAL A 229 0.62 12.16 -2.00
N TYR A 230 0.77 13.47 -2.13
CA TYR A 230 -0.22 14.45 -1.70
C TYR A 230 -0.42 15.52 -2.75
N ASN A 231 -1.63 16.05 -2.86
CA ASN A 231 -1.95 17.19 -3.71
C ASN A 231 -2.38 18.38 -2.85
N HIS A 232 -1.82 19.54 -3.16
CA HIS A 232 -2.10 20.80 -2.51
C HIS A 232 -2.61 21.80 -3.55
N ARG A 233 -3.80 22.35 -3.35
CA ARG A 233 -4.25 23.52 -4.11
C ARG A 233 -3.66 24.77 -3.48
N VAL A 234 -2.98 25.59 -4.27
CA VAL A 234 -2.34 26.80 -3.78
C VAL A 234 -3.41 27.85 -3.47
N SER A 235 -3.39 28.39 -2.26
CA SER A 235 -4.32 29.46 -1.87
C SER A 235 -4.12 30.69 -2.76
N GLY A 236 -5.20 31.17 -3.37
CA GLY A 236 -5.19 32.32 -4.27
C GLY A 236 -4.99 31.99 -5.76
N ASP A 237 -4.65 30.74 -6.10
CA ASP A 237 -4.55 30.26 -7.48
C ASP A 237 -5.32 28.93 -7.63
N LYS A 238 -6.58 29.04 -8.07
CA LYS A 238 -7.48 27.89 -8.18
C LYS A 238 -7.07 26.89 -9.26
N ASP A 239 -6.25 27.35 -10.21
CA ASP A 239 -5.82 26.56 -11.37
C ASP A 239 -4.48 25.86 -11.12
N ARG A 240 -3.76 26.24 -10.05
CA ARG A 240 -2.52 25.59 -9.64
C ARG A 240 -2.76 24.46 -8.65
N VAL A 241 -2.26 23.28 -9.01
CA VAL A 241 -2.16 22.12 -8.13
C VAL A 241 -0.70 21.72 -8.02
N ASP A 242 -0.22 21.67 -6.79
CA ASP A 242 1.10 21.14 -6.46
C ASP A 242 0.96 19.72 -5.96
N PHE A 243 1.78 18.80 -6.48
CA PHE A 243 1.88 17.45 -5.95
C PHE A 243 3.17 17.31 -5.17
N PHE A 244 3.10 16.71 -3.99
CA PHE A 244 4.24 16.35 -3.18
C PHE A 244 4.38 14.84 -3.23
N VAL A 245 5.48 14.35 -3.80
CA VAL A 245 5.78 12.92 -3.93
C VAL A 245 6.93 12.59 -2.99
N ALA A 246 6.71 11.61 -2.13
CA ALA A 246 7.72 11.11 -1.21
C ALA A 246 8.17 9.71 -1.63
N PHE A 247 9.47 9.54 -1.83
CA PHE A 247 10.09 8.23 -2.01
C PHE A 247 10.85 7.83 -0.75
N MET A 248 10.67 6.58 -0.35
CA MET A 248 11.43 5.94 0.71
C MET A 248 12.29 4.85 0.08
N ASP A 249 13.57 5.12 -0.07
CA ASP A 249 14.50 4.10 -0.53
C ASP A 249 15.23 3.48 0.65
N SER A 250 15.10 2.17 0.80
CA SER A 250 15.79 1.36 1.80
C SER A 250 16.83 0.46 1.13
N HIS A 251 17.88 1.06 0.58
CA HIS A 251 19.04 0.31 0.06
C HIS A 251 19.82 -0.37 1.19
N GLY A 252 19.33 -1.54 1.61
CA GLY A 252 19.83 -2.24 2.79
C GLY A 252 19.58 -1.43 4.07
N LEU A 253 19.53 -2.09 5.22
CA LEU A 253 19.22 -1.47 6.51
C LEU A 253 20.24 -0.40 7.00
N LYS A 254 21.14 0.08 6.14
CA LYS A 254 22.24 0.99 6.47
C LYS A 254 21.95 2.47 6.16
N SER A 255 21.03 2.78 5.25
CA SER A 255 20.59 4.16 4.97
C SER A 255 19.15 4.18 4.44
N VAL A 256 18.30 5.03 5.01
CA VAL A 256 16.98 5.35 4.43
C VAL A 256 17.10 6.74 3.83
N ASN A 257 17.04 6.83 2.51
CA ASN A 257 17.00 8.12 1.85
C ASN A 257 15.54 8.52 1.65
N PHE A 258 15.18 9.70 2.15
CA PHE A 258 13.90 10.31 1.88
C PHE A 258 14.09 11.28 0.72
N PHE A 259 13.22 11.20 -0.29
CA PHE A 259 13.17 12.19 -1.35
C PHE A 259 11.79 12.80 -1.32
N LEU A 260 11.71 14.11 -1.13
CA LEU A 260 10.49 14.87 -1.31
C LEU A 260 10.62 15.66 -2.60
N GLU A 261 9.68 15.50 -3.52
CA GLU A 261 9.64 16.29 -4.73
C GLU A 261 8.30 17.02 -4.80
N GLN A 262 8.36 18.33 -5.04
CA GLN A 262 7.18 19.11 -5.41
C GLN A 262 7.09 19.11 -6.94
N ILE A 263 5.89 18.92 -7.45
CA ILE A 263 5.58 18.96 -8.86
C ILE A 263 4.47 19.99 -9.01
N THR A 264 4.83 21.15 -9.55
CA THR A 264 3.85 22.19 -9.83
C THR A 264 3.24 22.00 -11.20
N TRP A 265 1.91 21.94 -11.27
CA TRP A 265 1.22 21.91 -12.55
C TRP A 265 0.42 23.20 -12.75
N SER A 266 0.75 23.95 -13.81
CA SER A 266 -0.02 25.10 -14.28
C SER A 266 -0.41 24.91 -15.75
N GLY A 267 -1.70 24.96 -16.06
CA GLY A 267 -2.21 24.77 -17.43
C GLY A 267 -2.00 23.36 -18.01
N THR A 268 -1.86 23.25 -19.33
CA THR A 268 -1.66 21.96 -20.03
C THR A 268 -0.21 21.47 -20.02
N ASN A 269 0.75 22.35 -19.73
CA ASN A 269 2.17 22.04 -19.75
C ASN A 269 2.71 22.16 -18.33
N GLY A 270 2.68 21.05 -17.57
CA GLY A 270 3.27 21.02 -16.22
C GLY A 270 4.77 21.35 -16.26
N SER A 271 5.23 22.17 -15.34
CA SER A 271 6.66 22.46 -15.14
C SER A 271 7.10 21.82 -13.82
N ILE A 272 8.03 20.87 -13.89
CA ILE A 272 8.57 20.25 -12.68
C ILE A 272 9.55 21.25 -12.03
N GLU A 273 9.16 21.83 -10.89
CA GLU A 273 10.04 22.61 -10.04
C GLU A 273 10.41 21.76 -8.82
N LEU A 274 11.65 21.25 -8.77
CA LEU A 274 12.17 20.55 -7.59
C LEU A 274 12.23 21.53 -6.41
N ALA A 275 11.22 21.53 -5.54
CA ALA A 275 11.15 22.52 -4.46
C ALA A 275 12.10 22.23 -3.28
N ALA A 276 12.34 20.96 -2.93
CA ALA A 276 13.21 20.63 -1.79
C ALA A 276 13.69 19.19 -1.78
N ARG A 277 14.96 18.92 -2.11
CA ARG A 277 15.59 17.62 -1.81
C ARG A 277 16.06 17.60 -0.36
N MET A 278 15.41 16.80 0.49
CA MET A 278 15.85 16.55 1.86
C MET A 278 16.50 15.17 1.97
N GLU A 279 17.80 15.09 1.76
CA GLU A 279 18.54 13.84 1.93
C GLU A 279 18.89 13.62 3.40
N ILE A 280 18.37 12.55 4.01
CA ILE A 280 18.70 12.16 5.38
C ILE A 280 19.63 10.97 5.33
N GLN A 281 20.93 11.23 5.39
CA GLN A 281 21.91 10.16 5.54
C GLN A 281 21.98 9.73 7.01
N ARG A 282 21.53 8.50 7.30
CA ARG A 282 21.80 7.88 8.61
C ARG A 282 23.24 7.36 8.62
N ILE A 283 24.19 8.17 9.10
CA ILE A 283 25.59 7.74 9.25
C ILE A 283 25.68 6.73 10.41
N HIS A 284 26.07 5.49 10.09
CA HIS A 284 26.31 4.46 11.10
C HIS A 284 27.80 4.09 11.16
N GLN A 285 28.56 4.81 11.99
CA GLN A 285 29.84 4.36 12.56
C GLN A 285 30.22 5.24 13.77
N GLY A 286 30.01 4.72 14.99
CA GLY A 286 30.74 5.16 16.20
C GLY A 286 30.00 6.01 17.23
N SER A 287 28.99 6.80 16.86
CA SER A 287 28.31 7.70 17.80
C SER A 287 26.80 7.56 17.68
N VAL A 288 26.14 7.10 18.75
CA VAL A 288 24.69 7.01 18.84
C VAL A 288 24.11 8.43 18.86
N VAL A 289 23.67 8.92 17.70
CA VAL A 289 22.64 9.94 17.66
C VAL A 289 21.29 9.21 17.56
N LYS A 290 20.63 9.06 18.71
CA LYS A 290 19.20 8.71 18.78
C LYS A 290 18.38 9.92 18.33
N ASN A 291 18.44 10.26 17.05
CA ASN A 291 17.38 11.05 16.45
C ASN A 291 16.46 10.04 15.77
N LYS A 292 15.32 9.77 16.41
CA LYS A 292 14.13 9.32 15.68
C LYS A 292 13.79 10.49 14.75
N VAL A 293 14.27 10.44 13.52
CA VAL A 293 13.81 11.37 12.50
C VAL A 293 12.58 10.71 11.90
N GLU A 294 11.41 11.05 12.44
CA GLU A 294 10.15 10.85 11.74
C GLU A 294 10.15 11.80 10.56
N VAL A 295 10.28 11.26 9.35
CA VAL A 295 9.97 12.01 8.13
C VAL A 295 8.77 11.35 7.53
N GLY A 296 7.66 12.06 7.59
CA GLY A 296 6.40 11.68 6.98
C GLY A 296 5.69 12.95 6.56
N LEU A 297 5.00 12.90 5.41
CA LEU A 297 4.02 13.91 5.08
C LEU A 297 2.73 13.51 5.82
N TYR A 298 2.61 13.88 7.09
CA TYR A 298 1.47 13.46 7.90
C TYR A 298 0.20 14.18 7.45
N ARG A 299 -0.68 13.47 6.75
CA ARG A 299 -2.04 13.94 6.51
C ARG A 299 -2.89 13.67 7.75
N ALA A 300 -3.08 14.67 8.60
CA ALA A 300 -4.18 14.64 9.55
C ALA A 300 -5.49 14.68 8.75
N ILE A 301 -6.34 13.66 8.87
CA ILE A 301 -7.71 13.68 8.35
C ILE A 301 -8.57 14.28 9.47
N PRO A 302 -8.95 15.56 9.43
CA PRO A 302 -9.90 16.10 10.39
C PRO A 302 -11.26 15.45 10.12
N LEU A 303 -11.67 14.52 10.98
CA LEU A 303 -13.07 14.14 11.11
C LEU A 303 -13.65 14.98 12.25
N GLU A 304 -14.86 15.48 12.08
CA GLU A 304 -15.59 16.14 13.17
C GLU A 304 -15.84 15.21 14.38
N LYS A 305 -15.58 13.88 14.26
CA LYS A 305 -15.87 12.86 15.29
C LYS A 305 -14.90 11.66 15.42
N GLY A 306 -13.65 11.68 14.94
CA GLY A 306 -12.75 10.53 15.18
C GLY A 306 -11.38 10.57 14.51
N ILE A 307 -10.54 9.57 14.83
CA ILE A 307 -9.22 9.31 14.24
C ILE A 307 -9.21 7.84 13.80
N PHE A 308 -8.70 7.55 12.61
CA PHE A 308 -8.45 6.17 12.17
C PHE A 308 -7.16 5.65 12.80
N TYR A 309 -7.22 4.44 13.36
CA TYR A 309 -6.05 3.73 13.87
C TYR A 309 -6.18 2.25 13.46
N ASP A 310 -5.17 1.69 12.80
CA ASP A 310 -5.03 0.24 12.69
C ASP A 310 -4.33 -0.23 13.97
N LYS A 311 -5.06 -0.96 14.81
CA LYS A 311 -4.53 -1.45 16.09
C LYS A 311 -3.42 -2.50 15.95
N ASP A 312 -3.29 -3.09 14.76
CA ASP A 312 -2.37 -4.19 14.46
C ASP A 312 -1.23 -3.77 13.51
N ALA A 313 -1.18 -2.49 13.08
CA ALA A 313 -0.08 -1.94 12.29
C ALA A 313 1.13 -1.64 13.18
N HIS A 314 1.94 -2.66 13.45
CA HIS A 314 3.30 -2.46 13.94
C HIS A 314 4.21 -2.13 12.74
N LEU A 315 4.71 -0.89 12.68
CA LEU A 315 5.91 -0.54 11.92
C LEU A 315 7.15 -1.24 12.52
#